data_AF-A0A1P8RXY8-F1
#
_entry.id   AF-A0A1P8RXY8-F1
#
_cell.length_a   1.000
_cell.length_b   1.000
_cell.length_c   1.000
_cell.angle_alpha   90.00
_cell.angle_beta   90.00
_cell.angle_gamma   90.00
#
_symmetry.space_group_name_H-M   'P 1'
#
loop_
_entity.id
_entity.type
_entity.pdbx_description
1 polymer ?
#
loop_
_entity_poly.entity_id
_entity_poly.type
_entity_poly.pdbx_seq_one_letter_code
_entity_poly.pdbx_strand_id
1 'polypeptide(L)'
;MSDQCCVKDSTFIKGDVRRYGIYPKRSFTNNQWSEVVKLADRGMPITFNKGMYYGNIILKGVDSITIYFDDATIAGGIQIINNGDVASNSITLSGKLTVLDKVFIRQSSNIKFDELNIISDTLNNIYKKKNRGLSIYAGSKKINIDTLRIMDTGGTDDDFYTYSAAAMQVHGYNNNPEMITVNYLKIKNAARSALYLTGNNHKIEKVEINNFGYGSNNNMFGLEDAKPEAQKVFSGAWFNKCNDCTIDTLMINAKKGNKTYSARFDLGVYSKPCIINTIKFNSIAKQMPIEDDVLTNVLVKRVLKDD
;
A
#
# COMPACT_ATOMS: atom_id res chain seq x y z
N MET A 1 7.08 -14.88 -29.04
CA MET A 1 5.65 -14.49 -28.93
C MET A 1 5.34 -13.32 -29.87
N SER A 2 4.22 -13.35 -30.61
CA SER A 2 3.78 -12.25 -31.50
C SER A 2 2.95 -11.19 -30.77
N ASP A 3 3.10 -9.93 -31.15
CA ASP A 3 2.37 -8.75 -30.66
C ASP A 3 1.50 -8.08 -31.74
N GLN A 4 1.50 -8.62 -32.96
CA GLN A 4 0.91 -7.98 -34.16
C GLN A 4 -0.57 -7.58 -33.99
N CYS A 5 -1.34 -8.29 -33.14
CA CYS A 5 -2.74 -7.96 -32.84
C CYS A 5 -2.96 -6.54 -32.32
N CYS A 6 -1.92 -5.96 -31.74
CA CYS A 6 -2.07 -4.93 -30.72
C CYS A 6 -1.09 -3.76 -30.96
N VAL A 7 -0.28 -3.83 -32.02
CA VAL A 7 0.65 -2.77 -32.42
C VAL A 7 -0.12 -1.56 -32.95
N LYS A 8 0.12 -0.40 -32.34
CA LYS A 8 -0.40 0.91 -32.78
C LYS A 8 0.69 1.78 -33.41
N ASP A 9 1.93 1.63 -32.94
CA ASP A 9 3.09 2.35 -33.48
C ASP A 9 4.30 1.43 -33.53
N SER A 10 4.70 1.04 -34.75
CA SER A 10 5.78 0.08 -34.97
C SER A 10 7.18 0.63 -34.72
N THR A 11 7.33 1.96 -34.55
CA THR A 11 8.62 2.62 -34.31
C THR A 11 9.17 2.34 -32.91
N PHE A 12 8.29 2.05 -31.95
CA PHE A 12 8.70 1.65 -30.61
C PHE A 12 9.04 0.15 -30.57
N ILE A 13 10.07 -0.18 -29.77
CA ILE A 13 10.48 -1.57 -29.57
C ILE A 13 9.37 -2.39 -28.94
N LYS A 14 9.40 -3.70 -29.17
CA LYS A 14 8.48 -4.64 -28.56
C LYS A 14 8.57 -4.59 -27.04
N GLY A 15 7.42 -4.59 -26.37
CA GLY A 15 7.31 -4.46 -24.92
C GLY A 15 7.18 -3.01 -24.44
N ASP A 16 7.59 -2.02 -25.22
CA ASP A 16 7.32 -0.62 -24.89
C ASP A 16 5.83 -0.33 -24.94
N VAL A 17 5.26 0.21 -23.85
CA VAL A 17 3.82 0.46 -23.75
C VAL A 17 3.30 1.44 -24.82
N ARG A 18 4.17 2.32 -25.34
CA ARG A 18 3.86 3.27 -26.42
C ARG A 18 3.59 2.57 -27.75
N ARG A 19 4.28 1.45 -28.01
CA ARG A 19 4.01 0.58 -29.16
C ARG A 19 2.55 0.15 -29.23
N TYR A 20 1.91 0.02 -28.07
CA TYR A 20 0.53 -0.44 -27.91
C TYR A 20 -0.45 0.72 -27.65
N GLY A 21 -0.02 1.96 -27.88
CA GLY A 21 -0.90 3.12 -27.87
C GLY A 21 -1.07 3.80 -26.50
N ILE A 22 -0.26 3.46 -25.50
CA ILE A 22 -0.25 4.13 -24.19
C ILE A 22 0.95 5.08 -24.14
N TYR A 23 0.68 6.39 -24.09
CA TYR A 23 1.73 7.41 -24.16
C TYR A 23 1.78 8.27 -22.90
N PRO A 24 2.96 8.77 -22.52
CA PRO A 24 3.06 9.84 -21.53
C PRO A 24 2.21 11.06 -21.93
N LYS A 25 1.70 11.77 -20.93
CA LYS A 25 0.87 12.98 -21.07
C LYS A 25 -0.45 12.77 -21.81
N ARG A 26 -0.87 11.52 -22.01
CA ARG A 26 -2.14 11.16 -22.66
C ARG A 26 -2.93 10.21 -21.76
N SER A 27 -4.25 10.33 -21.84
CA SER A 27 -5.14 9.36 -21.20
C SER A 27 -5.14 8.06 -21.98
N PHE A 28 -5.24 6.95 -21.26
CA PHE A 28 -5.49 5.64 -21.86
C PHE A 28 -6.74 5.00 -21.27
N THR A 29 -7.47 4.28 -22.11
CA THR A 29 -8.72 3.60 -21.75
C THR A 29 -8.43 2.22 -21.15
N ASN A 30 -9.42 1.68 -20.43
CA ASN A 30 -9.37 0.30 -19.96
C ASN A 30 -9.22 -0.71 -21.10
N ASN A 31 -9.73 -0.41 -22.30
CA ASN A 31 -9.60 -1.28 -23.47
C ASN A 31 -8.14 -1.33 -23.95
N GLN A 32 -7.49 -0.17 -24.10
CA GLN A 32 -6.05 -0.11 -24.44
C GLN A 32 -5.20 -0.84 -23.40
N TRP A 33 -5.49 -0.62 -22.11
CA TRP A 33 -4.80 -1.33 -21.04
C TRP A 33 -5.02 -2.85 -21.10
N SER A 34 -6.25 -3.30 -21.38
CA SER A 34 -6.57 -4.73 -21.49
C SER A 34 -5.83 -5.42 -22.64
N GLU A 35 -5.59 -4.72 -23.76
CA GLU A 35 -4.75 -5.25 -24.85
C GLU A 35 -3.29 -5.46 -24.38
N VAL A 36 -2.73 -4.50 -23.63
CA VAL A 36 -1.39 -4.62 -23.06
C VAL A 36 -1.31 -5.76 -22.04
N VAL A 37 -2.32 -5.90 -21.18
CA VAL A 37 -2.39 -7.01 -20.20
C VAL A 37 -2.40 -8.37 -20.89
N LYS A 38 -3.14 -8.54 -21.99
CA LYS A 38 -3.14 -9.79 -22.76
C LYS A 38 -1.77 -10.17 -23.31
N LEU A 39 -0.96 -9.18 -23.69
CA LEU A 39 0.42 -9.43 -24.11
C LEU A 39 1.28 -9.83 -22.91
N ALA A 40 1.14 -9.10 -21.80
CA ALA A 40 1.88 -9.36 -20.58
C ALA A 40 1.61 -10.75 -20.00
N ASP A 41 0.34 -11.16 -19.97
CA ASP A 41 -0.13 -12.45 -19.43
C ASP A 41 0.34 -13.65 -20.28
N ARG A 42 0.73 -13.40 -21.53
CA ARG A 42 1.41 -14.39 -22.39
C ARG A 42 2.92 -14.41 -22.19
N GLY A 43 3.43 -13.70 -21.18
CA GLY A 43 4.84 -13.62 -20.78
C GLY A 43 5.62 -12.48 -21.44
N MET A 44 4.97 -11.43 -21.95
CA MET A 44 5.67 -10.33 -22.61
C MET A 44 6.02 -9.28 -21.56
N PRO A 45 7.30 -9.01 -21.29
CA PRO A 45 7.62 -7.93 -20.39
C PRO A 45 7.16 -6.60 -20.99
N ILE A 46 6.46 -5.81 -20.18
CA ILE A 46 5.95 -4.49 -20.59
C ILE A 46 6.80 -3.41 -19.92
N THR A 47 7.20 -2.40 -20.67
CA THR A 47 8.03 -1.30 -20.17
C THR A 47 7.28 0.02 -20.27
N PHE A 48 7.16 0.70 -19.13
CA PHE A 48 6.79 2.10 -19.03
C PHE A 48 8.06 2.93 -18.92
N ASN A 49 8.37 3.70 -19.97
CA ASN A 49 9.43 4.69 -19.92
C ASN A 49 9.04 5.87 -19.04
N LYS A 50 10.04 6.66 -18.62
CA LYS A 50 9.84 7.88 -17.84
C LYS A 50 8.73 8.77 -18.42
N GLY A 51 7.81 9.17 -17.54
CA GLY A 51 6.69 10.02 -17.92
C GLY A 51 5.46 9.78 -17.08
N MET A 52 4.44 10.60 -17.29
CA MET A 52 3.18 10.54 -16.57
C MET A 52 2.08 9.97 -17.46
N TYR A 53 1.42 8.91 -17.04
CA TYR A 53 0.40 8.19 -17.81
C TYR A 53 -0.96 8.35 -17.14
N TYR A 54 -1.95 8.83 -17.89
CA TYR A 54 -3.25 9.21 -17.33
C TYR A 54 -4.24 8.05 -17.43
N GLY A 55 -4.26 7.20 -16.41
CA GLY A 55 -5.18 6.07 -16.33
C GLY A 55 -4.92 5.20 -15.11
N ASN A 56 -5.67 4.10 -15.01
CA ASN A 56 -5.50 3.09 -13.97
C ASN A 56 -4.81 1.85 -14.54
N ILE A 57 -4.00 1.18 -13.72
CA ILE A 57 -3.47 -0.15 -14.01
C ILE A 57 -4.35 -1.17 -13.28
N ILE A 58 -4.93 -2.11 -14.01
CA ILE A 58 -5.81 -3.15 -13.45
C ILE A 58 -5.29 -4.52 -13.90
N LEU A 59 -4.82 -5.32 -12.95
CA LEU A 59 -4.35 -6.69 -13.13
C LEU A 59 -5.35 -7.63 -12.45
N LYS A 60 -6.28 -8.16 -13.24
CA LYS A 60 -7.46 -8.87 -12.76
C LYS A 60 -7.48 -10.33 -13.20
N GLY A 61 -7.18 -11.25 -12.27
CA GLY A 61 -7.10 -12.69 -12.53
C GLY A 61 -6.05 -13.06 -13.57
N VAL A 62 -4.87 -12.46 -13.47
CA VAL A 62 -3.74 -12.65 -14.41
C VAL A 62 -2.56 -13.30 -13.71
N ASP A 63 -1.71 -13.97 -14.46
CA ASP A 63 -0.55 -14.67 -13.89
C ASP A 63 0.74 -14.35 -14.66
N SER A 64 1.88 -14.47 -13.98
CA SER A 64 3.21 -14.39 -14.60
C SER A 64 3.47 -13.09 -15.37
N ILE A 65 2.98 -11.96 -14.83
CA ILE A 65 3.12 -10.63 -15.40
C ILE A 65 4.45 -10.00 -14.97
N THR A 66 5.20 -9.42 -15.91
CA THR A 66 6.36 -8.57 -15.62
C THR A 66 6.18 -7.19 -16.26
N ILE A 67 6.24 -6.15 -15.43
CA ILE A 67 6.20 -4.75 -15.87
C ILE A 67 7.40 -4.00 -15.30
N TYR A 68 8.12 -3.30 -16.16
CA TYR A 68 9.25 -2.44 -15.81
C TYR A 68 8.83 -0.97 -15.85
N PHE A 69 9.10 -0.23 -14.79
CA PHE A 69 8.89 1.21 -14.70
C PHE A 69 10.24 1.94 -14.60
N ASP A 70 10.60 2.66 -15.65
CA ASP A 70 11.75 3.54 -15.67
C ASP A 70 11.34 4.95 -15.21
N ASP A 71 11.14 5.13 -13.89
CA ASP A 71 10.69 6.39 -13.29
C ASP A 71 9.36 6.91 -13.88
N ALA A 72 8.39 6.00 -14.00
CA ALA A 72 7.08 6.28 -14.56
C ALA A 72 6.04 6.58 -13.47
N THR A 73 5.14 7.51 -13.78
CA THR A 73 4.05 7.94 -12.91
C THR A 73 2.70 7.55 -13.49
N ILE A 74 1.89 6.82 -12.72
CA ILE A 74 0.51 6.49 -13.05
C ILE A 74 -0.40 7.49 -12.32
N ALA A 75 -1.16 8.27 -13.08
CA ALA A 75 -1.98 9.33 -12.52
C ALA A 75 -3.28 8.84 -11.83
N GLY A 76 -3.65 7.58 -12.07
CA GLY A 76 -4.68 6.87 -11.34
C GLY A 76 -4.12 5.94 -10.27
N GLY A 77 -4.87 4.89 -9.95
CA GLY A 77 -4.50 3.83 -9.04
C GLY A 77 -4.04 2.56 -9.74
N ILE A 78 -3.60 1.61 -8.92
CA ILE A 78 -3.29 0.24 -9.33
C ILE A 78 -4.19 -0.72 -8.58
N GLN A 79 -4.82 -1.66 -9.29
CA GLN A 79 -5.60 -2.74 -8.73
C GLN A 79 -5.00 -4.08 -9.14
N ILE A 80 -4.68 -4.92 -8.16
CA ILE A 80 -4.23 -6.30 -8.37
C ILE A 80 -5.22 -7.20 -7.64
N ILE A 81 -6.16 -7.77 -8.38
CA ILE A 81 -7.34 -8.40 -7.80
C ILE A 81 -7.69 -9.70 -8.53
N ASN A 82 -8.47 -10.56 -7.89
CA ASN A 82 -9.04 -11.74 -8.51
C ASN A 82 -10.10 -11.41 -9.60
N ASN A 83 -10.29 -12.36 -10.52
CA ASN A 83 -11.42 -12.41 -11.44
C ASN A 83 -12.32 -13.62 -11.13
N GLY A 84 -13.41 -13.40 -10.39
CA GLY A 84 -14.16 -14.53 -9.83
C GLY A 84 -13.24 -15.34 -8.91
N ASP A 85 -13.14 -16.64 -9.14
CA ASP A 85 -12.28 -17.53 -8.34
C ASP A 85 -10.82 -17.54 -8.80
N VAL A 86 -10.49 -16.85 -9.90
CA VAL A 86 -9.12 -16.79 -10.44
C VAL A 86 -8.34 -15.67 -9.74
N ALA A 87 -7.44 -16.04 -8.84
CA ALA A 87 -6.52 -15.10 -8.19
C ALA A 87 -5.52 -14.51 -9.19
N SER A 88 -5.10 -13.26 -8.97
CA SER A 88 -3.91 -12.73 -9.66
C SER A 88 -2.64 -13.24 -8.97
N ASN A 89 -1.65 -13.68 -9.74
CA ASN A 89 -0.49 -14.36 -9.18
C ASN A 89 0.82 -14.04 -9.94
N SER A 90 1.97 -14.17 -9.27
CA SER A 90 3.30 -14.03 -9.87
C SER A 90 3.47 -12.74 -10.68
N ILE A 91 3.24 -11.58 -10.05
CA ILE A 91 3.31 -10.27 -10.70
C ILE A 91 4.55 -9.53 -10.20
N THR A 92 5.42 -9.15 -11.12
CA THR A 92 6.61 -8.34 -10.84
C THR A 92 6.47 -6.95 -11.43
N LEU A 93 6.50 -5.94 -10.57
CA LEU A 93 6.45 -4.52 -10.91
C LEU A 93 7.80 -3.90 -10.54
N SER A 94 8.73 -3.97 -11.49
CA SER A 94 10.15 -3.65 -11.27
C SER A 94 10.50 -2.21 -11.60
N GLY A 95 11.59 -1.73 -11.01
CA GLY A 95 12.06 -0.35 -11.18
C GLY A 95 11.33 0.64 -10.27
N LYS A 96 11.26 1.89 -10.71
CA LYS A 96 10.71 3.01 -9.94
C LYS A 96 9.34 3.42 -10.46
N LEU A 97 8.32 3.12 -9.66
CA LEU A 97 6.93 3.40 -9.95
C LEU A 97 6.39 4.47 -9.00
N THR A 98 5.73 5.49 -9.56
CA THR A 98 4.92 6.45 -8.79
C THR A 98 3.45 6.28 -9.13
N VAL A 99 2.57 6.26 -8.11
CA VAL A 99 1.11 6.15 -8.22
C VAL A 99 0.50 7.37 -7.53
N LEU A 100 -0.40 8.08 -8.21
CA LEU A 100 -0.99 9.30 -7.64
C LEU A 100 -2.26 9.04 -6.81
N ASP A 101 -2.81 7.83 -6.86
CA ASP A 101 -3.99 7.42 -6.10
C ASP A 101 -3.76 6.15 -5.25
N LYS A 102 -4.59 5.11 -5.35
CA LYS A 102 -4.58 3.95 -4.47
C LYS A 102 -3.86 2.79 -5.13
N VAL A 103 -3.06 2.07 -4.35
CA VAL A 103 -2.68 0.70 -4.71
C VAL A 103 -3.53 -0.25 -3.89
N PHE A 104 -4.30 -1.11 -4.56
CA PHE A 104 -5.21 -2.04 -3.93
C PHE A 104 -4.92 -3.47 -4.38
N ILE A 105 -4.65 -4.35 -3.43
CA ILE A 105 -4.35 -5.76 -3.67
C ILE A 105 -5.38 -6.61 -2.92
N ARG A 106 -6.04 -7.56 -3.60
CA ARG A 106 -7.02 -8.46 -2.97
C ARG A 106 -6.93 -9.85 -3.60
N GLN A 107 -7.03 -10.92 -2.79
CA GLN A 107 -7.06 -12.30 -3.28
C GLN A 107 -6.00 -12.56 -4.36
N SER A 108 -4.78 -12.13 -4.08
CA SER A 108 -3.66 -12.17 -5.02
C SER A 108 -2.38 -12.61 -4.32
N SER A 109 -1.50 -13.31 -5.03
CA SER A 109 -0.31 -13.92 -4.43
C SER A 109 0.97 -13.65 -5.20
N ASN A 110 2.12 -13.69 -4.52
CA ASN A 110 3.45 -13.56 -5.13
C ASN A 110 3.59 -12.27 -5.95
N ILE A 111 3.36 -11.13 -5.29
CA ILE A 111 3.42 -9.81 -5.92
C ILE A 111 4.69 -9.10 -5.44
N LYS A 112 5.49 -8.61 -6.38
CA LYS A 112 6.74 -7.90 -6.07
C LYS A 112 6.73 -6.47 -6.60
N PHE A 113 7.17 -5.54 -5.77
CA PHE A 113 7.53 -4.18 -6.14
C PHE A 113 8.99 -3.92 -5.74
N ASP A 114 9.77 -3.29 -6.62
CA ASP A 114 11.10 -2.78 -6.24
C ASP A 114 10.92 -1.43 -5.50
N GLU A 115 10.66 -0.33 -6.21
CA GLU A 115 10.36 0.96 -5.59
C GLU A 115 8.95 1.45 -5.93
N LEU A 116 8.09 1.53 -4.91
CA LEU A 116 6.71 2.04 -5.02
C LEU A 116 6.56 3.34 -4.23
N ASN A 117 6.26 4.42 -4.95
CA ASN A 117 5.93 5.72 -4.39
C ASN A 117 4.44 6.02 -4.59
N ILE A 118 3.67 6.19 -3.51
CA ILE A 118 2.27 6.61 -3.54
C ILE A 118 2.20 8.04 -3.01
N ILE A 119 2.04 9.02 -3.91
CA ILE A 119 2.25 10.44 -3.60
C ILE A 119 1.06 11.26 -4.09
N SER A 120 0.60 12.21 -3.26
CA SER A 120 -0.45 13.13 -3.68
C SER A 120 0.07 14.18 -4.66
N ASP A 121 -0.63 14.30 -5.79
CA ASP A 121 -0.57 15.43 -6.70
C ASP A 121 -1.99 15.69 -7.21
N THR A 122 -2.70 16.62 -6.58
CA THR A 122 -4.12 16.89 -6.89
C THR A 122 -4.31 17.53 -8.27
N LEU A 123 -3.26 18.10 -8.87
CA LEU A 123 -3.34 18.68 -10.20
C LEU A 123 -3.32 17.59 -11.26
N ASN A 124 -2.45 16.58 -11.09
CA ASN A 124 -2.27 15.53 -12.08
C ASN A 124 -3.06 14.25 -11.81
N ASN A 125 -3.42 13.96 -10.56
CA ASN A 125 -4.27 12.83 -10.21
C ASN A 125 -5.60 12.90 -11.01
N ILE A 126 -6.00 11.79 -11.63
CA ILE A 126 -7.20 11.76 -12.50
C ILE A 126 -8.51 12.04 -11.76
N TYR A 127 -8.53 11.86 -10.44
CA TYR A 127 -9.64 12.15 -9.54
C TYR A 127 -9.58 13.55 -8.91
N LYS A 128 -8.48 14.30 -9.12
CA LYS A 128 -8.22 15.61 -8.49
C LYS A 128 -8.26 15.57 -6.95
N LYS A 129 -7.84 14.44 -6.38
CA LYS A 129 -7.81 14.19 -4.93
C LYS A 129 -6.40 13.83 -4.46
N LYS A 130 -6.20 13.88 -3.14
CA LYS A 130 -5.02 13.29 -2.52
C LYS A 130 -5.09 11.77 -2.63
N ASN A 131 -3.95 11.12 -2.58
CA ASN A 131 -3.87 9.67 -2.68
C ASN A 131 -4.52 8.98 -1.47
N ARG A 132 -4.92 7.73 -1.69
CA ARG A 132 -5.60 6.87 -0.71
C ARG A 132 -4.70 5.80 -0.09
N GLY A 133 -3.39 5.87 -0.36
CA GLY A 133 -2.40 4.96 0.19
C GLY A 133 -2.41 3.56 -0.42
N LEU A 134 -1.88 2.60 0.35
CA LEU A 134 -1.79 1.18 0.00
C LEU A 134 -2.79 0.39 0.85
N SER A 135 -3.58 -0.46 0.20
CA SER A 135 -4.41 -1.44 0.89
C SER A 135 -4.16 -2.85 0.36
N ILE A 136 -3.66 -3.72 1.22
CA ILE A 136 -3.52 -5.16 0.98
C ILE A 136 -4.66 -5.82 1.74
N TYR A 137 -5.58 -6.42 1.00
CA TYR A 137 -6.87 -6.87 1.49
C TYR A 137 -6.99 -8.39 1.49
N ALA A 138 -8.11 -8.86 2.03
CA ALA A 138 -8.44 -10.26 2.28
C ALA A 138 -7.95 -11.24 1.19
N GLY A 139 -7.38 -12.36 1.65
CA GLY A 139 -6.90 -13.45 0.81
C GLY A 139 -5.59 -13.17 0.06
N SER A 140 -4.92 -12.05 0.31
CA SER A 140 -3.64 -11.73 -0.34
C SER A 140 -2.46 -12.33 0.41
N LYS A 141 -1.49 -12.91 -0.31
CA LYS A 141 -0.34 -13.59 0.29
C LYS A 141 0.97 -13.27 -0.42
N LYS A 142 2.10 -13.30 0.30
CA LYS A 142 3.45 -13.17 -0.29
C LYS A 142 3.57 -11.91 -1.15
N ILE A 143 3.37 -10.76 -0.50
CA ILE A 143 3.52 -9.45 -1.12
C ILE A 143 4.84 -8.86 -0.64
N ASN A 144 5.73 -8.57 -1.58
CA ASN A 144 7.10 -8.14 -1.30
C ASN A 144 7.30 -6.75 -1.89
N ILE A 145 7.67 -5.79 -1.06
CA ILE A 145 7.96 -4.43 -1.50
C ILE A 145 9.34 -4.06 -0.94
N ASP A 146 10.32 -3.81 -1.80
CA ASP A 146 11.63 -3.40 -1.30
C ASP A 146 11.54 -2.01 -0.66
N THR A 147 11.14 -1.00 -1.43
CA THR A 147 10.96 0.37 -0.94
C THR A 147 9.54 0.87 -1.17
N LEU A 148 8.84 1.24 -0.09
CA LEU A 148 7.51 1.83 -0.10
C LEU A 148 7.53 3.24 0.51
N ARG A 149 7.10 4.24 -0.26
CA ARG A 149 6.88 5.60 0.25
C ARG A 149 5.44 6.01 0.04
N ILE A 150 4.76 6.43 1.11
CA ILE A 150 3.38 6.91 1.07
C ILE A 150 3.36 8.33 1.63
N MET A 151 3.02 9.30 0.79
CA MET A 151 3.22 10.72 1.09
C MET A 151 1.92 11.52 0.91
N ASP A 152 1.54 12.28 1.94
CA ASP A 152 0.44 13.24 1.93
C ASP A 152 -0.93 12.61 1.62
N THR A 153 -1.30 11.51 2.29
CA THR A 153 -2.59 10.84 2.08
C THR A 153 -3.77 11.73 2.44
N GLY A 154 -4.88 11.55 1.74
CA GLY A 154 -6.15 12.21 2.04
C GLY A 154 -6.96 11.45 3.10
N GLY A 155 -7.98 12.13 3.63
CA GLY A 155 -8.80 11.60 4.72
C GLY A 155 -9.74 12.67 5.27
N THR A 156 -10.42 13.38 4.38
CA THR A 156 -11.49 14.32 4.71
C THR A 156 -12.83 13.57 4.78
N ASP A 157 -13.92 14.31 5.00
CA ASP A 157 -15.30 13.81 5.04
C ASP A 157 -15.84 13.38 3.66
N ASP A 158 -14.99 13.37 2.64
CA ASP A 158 -15.35 13.04 1.26
C ASP A 158 -15.43 11.52 1.09
N ASP A 159 -16.51 11.03 0.47
CA ASP A 159 -16.78 9.60 0.22
C ASP A 159 -15.66 8.92 -0.57
N PHE A 160 -14.87 9.69 -1.34
CA PHE A 160 -13.68 9.20 -2.00
C PHE A 160 -12.72 8.49 -1.04
N TYR A 161 -12.67 8.93 0.23
CA TYR A 161 -11.81 8.39 1.27
C TYR A 161 -12.50 7.35 2.16
N THR A 162 -13.75 6.96 1.93
CA THR A 162 -14.49 6.08 2.86
C THR A 162 -13.73 4.83 3.26
N TYR A 163 -13.10 4.15 2.30
CA TYR A 163 -12.33 2.91 2.52
C TYR A 163 -10.82 3.14 2.64
N SER A 164 -10.41 4.26 3.22
CA SER A 164 -9.01 4.65 3.39
C SER A 164 -8.78 5.10 4.83
N ALA A 165 -8.73 4.15 5.77
CA ALA A 165 -8.63 4.44 7.19
C ALA A 165 -7.17 4.54 7.68
N ALA A 166 -6.21 3.96 6.93
CA ALA A 166 -4.79 4.13 7.15
C ALA A 166 -4.04 4.40 5.83
N ALA A 167 -2.86 5.02 5.90
CA ALA A 167 -2.00 5.23 4.74
C ALA A 167 -1.45 3.90 4.19
N MET A 168 -1.03 2.98 5.07
CA MET A 168 -0.86 1.57 4.74
C MET A 168 -1.81 0.73 5.58
N GLN A 169 -2.68 -0.05 4.93
CA GLN A 169 -3.70 -0.88 5.56
C GLN A 169 -3.58 -2.33 5.08
N VAL A 170 -3.17 -3.23 5.99
CA VAL A 170 -3.13 -4.68 5.76
C VAL A 170 -4.24 -5.31 6.58
N HIS A 171 -5.33 -5.73 5.92
CA HIS A 171 -6.60 -6.05 6.58
C HIS A 171 -7.43 -7.06 5.78
N GLY A 172 -8.40 -7.71 6.43
CA GLY A 172 -9.29 -8.66 5.78
C GLY A 172 -9.99 -9.54 6.78
N TYR A 173 -11.19 -9.16 7.19
CA TYR A 173 -11.99 -9.92 8.17
C TYR A 173 -12.08 -11.41 7.82
N ASN A 174 -11.70 -12.28 8.76
CA ASN A 174 -11.66 -13.75 8.65
C ASN A 174 -10.73 -14.33 7.56
N ASN A 175 -10.03 -13.50 6.80
CA ASN A 175 -9.13 -13.94 5.73
C ASN A 175 -7.99 -12.93 5.58
N ASN A 176 -7.38 -12.58 6.72
CA ASN A 176 -6.37 -11.53 6.78
C ASN A 176 -5.17 -11.90 5.89
N PRO A 177 -4.46 -10.90 5.34
CA PRO A 177 -3.29 -11.15 4.52
C PRO A 177 -2.18 -11.94 5.24
N GLU A 178 -1.30 -12.58 4.47
CA GLU A 178 -0.19 -13.37 5.02
C GLU A 178 1.12 -13.10 4.29
N MET A 179 2.25 -13.19 5.00
CA MET A 179 3.59 -13.08 4.42
C MET A 179 3.82 -11.76 3.66
N ILE A 180 3.48 -10.64 4.28
CA ILE A 180 3.78 -9.31 3.74
C ILE A 180 5.19 -8.91 4.16
N THR A 181 6.07 -8.67 3.19
CA THR A 181 7.45 -8.27 3.41
C THR A 181 7.69 -6.86 2.88
N VAL A 182 8.20 -5.96 3.73
CA VAL A 182 8.62 -4.62 3.32
C VAL A 182 10.00 -4.29 3.87
N ASN A 183 10.99 -3.98 3.03
CA ASN A 183 12.33 -3.65 3.55
C ASN A 183 12.34 -2.23 4.14
N TYR A 184 11.85 -1.24 3.39
CA TYR A 184 11.73 0.13 3.87
C TYR A 184 10.35 0.73 3.60
N LEU A 185 9.64 1.09 4.67
CA LEU A 185 8.39 1.81 4.65
C LEU A 185 8.58 3.23 5.19
N LYS A 186 8.31 4.24 4.37
CA LYS A 186 8.19 5.64 4.79
C LYS A 186 6.77 6.13 4.61
N ILE A 187 6.16 6.61 5.68
CA ILE A 187 4.86 7.30 5.64
C ILE A 187 5.07 8.73 6.09
N LYS A 188 4.63 9.70 5.28
CA LYS A 188 4.69 11.12 5.66
C LYS A 188 3.32 11.77 5.47
N ASN A 189 2.89 12.53 6.47
CA ASN A 189 1.64 13.28 6.48
C ASN A 189 0.44 12.40 6.09
N ALA A 190 0.13 11.42 6.94
CA ALA A 190 -1.11 10.66 6.78
C ALA A 190 -2.30 11.45 7.36
N ALA A 191 -3.37 11.68 6.60
CA ALA A 191 -4.54 12.36 7.18
C ALA A 191 -5.18 11.55 8.32
N ARG A 192 -5.21 10.23 8.20
CA ARG A 192 -5.79 9.31 9.19
C ARG A 192 -4.68 8.49 9.86
N SER A 193 -4.92 7.22 10.21
CA SER A 193 -3.86 6.35 10.74
C SER A 193 -2.71 6.23 9.74
N ALA A 194 -1.48 6.05 10.23
CA ALA A 194 -0.35 5.84 9.34
C ALA A 194 -0.28 4.37 8.90
N LEU A 195 -0.11 3.46 9.86
CA LEU A 195 0.06 2.02 9.62
C LEU A 195 -0.99 1.21 10.38
N TYR A 196 -1.73 0.36 9.68
CA TYR A 196 -2.59 -0.67 10.27
C TYR A 196 -2.23 -2.06 9.74
N LEU A 197 -1.91 -2.98 10.64
CA LEU A 197 -1.48 -4.34 10.33
C LEU A 197 -2.31 -5.39 11.06
N THR A 198 -2.80 -6.35 10.29
CA THR A 198 -3.46 -7.58 10.74
C THR A 198 -2.95 -8.76 9.92
N GLY A 199 -3.11 -9.99 10.40
CA GLY A 199 -2.75 -11.19 9.66
C GLY A 199 -1.46 -11.82 10.16
N ASN A 200 -0.82 -12.64 9.33
CA ASN A 200 0.20 -13.57 9.81
C ASN A 200 1.54 -13.47 9.06
N ASN A 201 2.64 -13.76 9.76
CA ASN A 201 3.97 -13.95 9.18
C ASN A 201 4.50 -12.73 8.43
N HIS A 202 4.19 -11.52 8.89
CA HIS A 202 4.68 -10.29 8.26
C HIS A 202 6.10 -9.97 8.69
N LYS A 203 6.91 -9.42 7.79
CA LYS A 203 8.25 -8.94 8.11
C LYS A 203 8.43 -7.53 7.54
N ILE A 204 8.64 -6.54 8.40
CA ILE A 204 9.00 -5.19 7.94
C ILE A 204 10.32 -4.80 8.58
N GLU A 205 11.34 -4.50 7.78
CA GLU A 205 12.66 -4.21 8.34
C GLU A 205 12.70 -2.79 8.94
N LYS A 206 12.26 -1.78 8.20
CA LYS A 206 12.23 -0.41 8.74
C LYS A 206 10.96 0.33 8.39
N VAL A 207 10.32 0.89 9.42
CA VAL A 207 9.17 1.78 9.32
C VAL A 207 9.56 3.17 9.83
N GLU A 208 9.30 4.20 9.02
CA GLU A 208 9.45 5.61 9.38
C GLU A 208 8.14 6.34 9.15
N ILE A 209 7.45 6.68 10.24
CA ILE A 209 6.19 7.44 10.22
C ILE A 209 6.50 8.88 10.62
N ASN A 210 6.13 9.82 9.76
CA ASN A 210 6.32 11.24 9.95
C ASN A 210 5.00 11.97 9.80
N ASN A 211 4.38 12.33 10.92
CA ASN A 211 3.11 13.03 11.01
C ASN A 211 1.90 12.23 10.48
N PHE A 212 0.85 12.15 11.29
CA PHE A 212 -0.38 11.42 10.99
C PHE A 212 -1.58 11.98 11.78
N GLY A 213 -2.81 11.61 11.40
CA GLY A 213 -4.00 11.85 12.22
C GLY A 213 -4.49 13.31 12.30
N TYR A 214 -4.25 14.12 11.26
CA TYR A 214 -4.73 15.52 11.18
C TYR A 214 -6.04 15.69 10.37
N GLY A 215 -6.57 14.61 9.81
CA GLY A 215 -7.78 14.56 9.00
C GLY A 215 -9.03 14.27 9.83
N SER A 216 -10.02 13.67 9.18
CA SER A 216 -11.35 13.42 9.74
C SER A 216 -11.76 11.96 9.66
N ASN A 217 -12.49 11.51 10.68
CA ASN A 217 -13.09 10.18 10.76
C ASN A 217 -14.55 10.17 10.26
N ASN A 218 -15.09 11.31 9.85
CA ASN A 218 -16.38 11.39 9.18
C ASN A 218 -16.32 10.62 7.85
N ASN A 219 -17.42 9.94 7.52
CA ASN A 219 -17.56 9.07 6.34
C ASN A 219 -16.45 8.01 6.20
N MET A 220 -15.71 7.71 7.26
CA MET A 220 -14.72 6.65 7.29
C MET A 220 -15.38 5.33 7.66
N PHE A 221 -15.13 4.30 6.85
CA PHE A 221 -15.42 2.92 7.22
C PHE A 221 -14.45 2.48 8.31
N GLY A 222 -14.95 1.75 9.31
CA GLY A 222 -14.12 1.28 10.42
C GLY A 222 -13.00 0.35 9.95
N LEU A 223 -11.86 0.38 10.62
CA LEU A 223 -10.82 -0.64 10.45
C LEU A 223 -11.38 -2.00 10.87
N GLU A 224 -11.37 -2.97 9.95
CA GLU A 224 -11.82 -4.33 10.21
C GLU A 224 -11.03 -4.97 11.35
N ASP A 225 -11.63 -5.93 12.06
CA ASP A 225 -11.08 -6.57 13.26
C ASP A 225 -10.94 -5.69 14.50
N ALA A 226 -11.15 -4.37 14.40
CA ALA A 226 -11.16 -3.49 15.56
C ALA A 226 -12.49 -3.56 16.32
N LYS A 227 -12.44 -3.27 17.63
CA LYS A 227 -13.64 -3.13 18.45
C LYS A 227 -14.50 -1.95 17.96
N PRO A 228 -15.83 -1.97 18.19
CA PRO A 228 -16.70 -0.81 17.98
C PRO A 228 -16.11 0.45 18.64
N GLU A 229 -16.38 1.61 18.07
CA GLU A 229 -15.78 2.92 18.40
C GLU A 229 -14.28 3.04 18.11
N ALA A 230 -13.47 2.06 18.52
CA ALA A 230 -12.02 2.03 18.27
C ALA A 230 -11.66 2.03 16.79
N GLN A 231 -12.50 1.40 15.96
CA GLN A 231 -12.32 1.26 14.51
C GLN A 231 -12.19 2.60 13.76
N LYS A 232 -12.62 3.71 14.36
CA LYS A 232 -12.52 5.06 13.77
C LYS A 232 -11.45 5.96 14.38
N VAL A 233 -10.66 5.45 15.32
CA VAL A 233 -9.64 6.21 16.03
C VAL A 233 -8.28 6.09 15.33
N PHE A 234 -7.59 7.22 15.17
CA PHE A 234 -6.32 7.25 14.46
C PHE A 234 -5.15 6.79 15.31
N SER A 235 -4.12 6.25 14.66
CA SER A 235 -2.88 5.84 15.31
C SER A 235 -1.68 5.99 14.38
N GLY A 236 -0.50 6.15 14.97
CA GLY A 236 0.75 6.11 14.21
C GLY A 236 0.95 4.71 13.65
N ALA A 237 1.05 3.72 14.54
CA ALA A 237 1.07 2.31 14.18
C ALA A 237 0.03 1.53 14.98
N TRP A 238 -0.72 0.65 14.32
CA TRP A 238 -1.69 -0.22 14.98
C TRP A 238 -1.53 -1.66 14.49
N PHE A 239 -1.28 -2.54 15.45
CA PHE A 239 -1.16 -3.98 15.26
C PHE A 239 -2.36 -4.64 15.92
N ASN A 240 -3.14 -5.38 15.14
CA ASN A 240 -4.34 -6.07 15.62
C ASN A 240 -4.43 -7.45 14.96
N LYS A 241 -4.50 -8.51 15.74
CA LYS A 241 -4.40 -9.90 15.29
C LYS A 241 -3.19 -10.11 14.35
N CYS A 242 -2.07 -9.44 14.62
CA CYS A 242 -0.82 -9.65 13.89
C CYS A 242 -0.05 -10.77 14.57
N ASN A 243 0.01 -11.95 13.96
CA ASN A 243 0.64 -13.12 14.57
C ASN A 243 1.90 -13.52 13.81
N ASP A 244 2.93 -13.96 14.53
CA ASP A 244 4.23 -14.34 13.96
C ASP A 244 4.83 -13.21 13.08
N CYS A 245 4.57 -11.96 13.47
CA CYS A 245 5.02 -10.78 12.76
C CYS A 245 6.36 -10.27 13.33
N THR A 246 7.18 -9.63 12.52
CA THR A 246 8.38 -8.91 12.98
C THR A 246 8.50 -7.54 12.33
N ILE A 247 8.69 -6.51 13.16
CA ILE A 247 9.13 -5.18 12.76
C ILE A 247 10.52 -4.97 13.35
N ASP A 248 11.56 -4.82 12.52
CA ASP A 248 12.91 -4.64 13.09
C ASP A 248 13.06 -3.24 13.70
N THR A 249 12.77 -2.18 12.93
CA THR A 249 12.80 -0.80 13.44
C THR A 249 11.50 -0.07 13.13
N LEU A 250 10.84 0.45 14.17
CA LEU A 250 9.68 1.33 14.08
C LEU A 250 10.01 2.73 14.60
N MET A 251 9.97 3.74 13.73
CA MET A 251 10.17 5.14 14.10
C MET A 251 8.86 5.91 13.93
N ILE A 252 8.39 6.57 14.99
CA ILE A 252 7.18 7.37 14.98
C ILE A 252 7.51 8.80 15.38
N ASN A 253 7.40 9.71 14.41
CA ASN A 253 7.62 11.13 14.56
C ASN A 253 6.28 11.86 14.43
N ALA A 254 5.75 12.38 15.53
CA ALA A 254 4.50 13.13 15.54
C ALA A 254 4.74 14.65 15.50
N LYS A 255 3.70 15.42 15.18
CA LYS A 255 3.68 16.88 15.29
C LYS A 255 2.64 17.31 16.32
N LYS A 256 2.82 18.52 16.87
CA LYS A 256 1.88 19.11 17.85
C LYS A 256 0.50 19.21 17.21
N GLY A 257 -0.53 18.71 17.89
CA GLY A 257 -1.90 18.68 17.38
C GLY A 257 -2.40 17.29 16.95
N ASN A 258 -1.53 16.27 16.90
CA ASN A 258 -1.96 14.89 16.70
C ASN A 258 -2.63 14.41 18.01
N LYS A 259 -3.94 14.17 18.02
CA LYS A 259 -4.74 13.97 19.25
C LYS A 259 -5.11 12.51 19.56
N THR A 260 -4.40 11.53 19.01
CA THR A 260 -4.76 10.12 19.23
C THR A 260 -3.57 9.33 19.76
N TYR A 261 -3.28 8.15 19.22
CA TYR A 261 -2.30 7.22 19.76
C TYR A 261 -1.01 7.22 18.95
N SER A 262 0.14 7.16 19.63
CA SER A 262 1.41 6.90 18.93
C SER A 262 1.42 5.47 18.41
N ALA A 263 1.05 4.52 19.26
CA ALA A 263 0.89 3.11 18.90
C ALA A 263 -0.34 2.48 19.55
N ARG A 264 -0.90 1.46 18.89
CA ARG A 264 -1.96 0.60 19.43
C ARG A 264 -1.56 -0.86 19.24
N PHE A 265 -1.56 -1.62 20.32
CA PHE A 265 -1.23 -3.04 20.38
C PHE A 265 -2.47 -3.79 20.85
N ASP A 266 -3.26 -4.24 19.88
CA ASP A 266 -4.57 -4.88 20.14
C ASP A 266 -4.40 -6.40 20.29
N LEU A 267 -5.52 -7.11 20.32
CA LEU A 267 -5.63 -8.57 20.46
C LEU A 267 -4.66 -9.34 19.56
N GLY A 268 -4.13 -10.46 20.04
CA GLY A 268 -3.41 -11.41 19.19
C GLY A 268 -3.31 -12.80 19.82
N VAL A 269 -2.71 -13.73 19.10
CA VAL A 269 -2.49 -15.09 19.62
C VAL A 269 -1.20 -15.11 20.43
N TYR A 270 -1.32 -15.33 21.74
CA TYR A 270 -0.19 -15.30 22.68
C TYR A 270 1.01 -16.17 22.27
N SER A 271 0.76 -17.37 21.74
CA SER A 271 1.80 -18.30 21.29
C SER A 271 2.47 -17.91 19.97
N LYS A 272 2.05 -16.82 19.35
CA LYS A 272 2.49 -16.35 18.03
C LYS A 272 2.82 -14.86 18.08
N PRO A 273 3.92 -14.46 18.74
CA PRO A 273 4.17 -13.07 19.05
C PRO A 273 4.38 -12.20 17.80
N CYS A 274 3.98 -10.92 17.89
CA CYS A 274 4.43 -9.87 16.99
C CYS A 274 5.61 -9.15 17.64
N ILE A 275 6.80 -9.27 17.09
CA ILE A 275 8.02 -8.73 17.68
C ILE A 275 8.38 -7.39 17.05
N ILE A 276 8.47 -6.33 17.86
CA ILE A 276 9.08 -5.07 17.47
C ILE A 276 10.48 -5.01 18.11
N ASN A 277 11.54 -5.19 17.31
CA ASN A 277 12.90 -5.25 17.88
C ASN A 277 13.32 -3.90 18.45
N THR A 278 13.04 -2.79 17.75
CA THR A 278 13.36 -1.44 18.19
C THR A 278 12.24 -0.48 17.86
N ILE A 279 11.80 0.29 18.86
CA ILE A 279 10.90 1.44 18.66
C ILE A 279 11.58 2.74 19.05
N LYS A 280 11.36 3.79 18.24
CA LYS A 280 11.86 5.15 18.43
C LYS A 280 10.71 6.13 18.33
N PHE A 281 10.66 7.09 19.25
CA PHE A 281 9.66 8.15 19.27
C PHE A 281 10.35 9.50 19.34
N ASN A 282 9.88 10.46 18.55
CA ASN A 282 10.24 11.85 18.80
C ASN A 282 9.61 12.37 20.09
N SER A 283 10.09 13.53 20.56
CA SER A 283 9.65 14.16 21.82
C SER A 283 8.13 14.33 21.93
N ILE A 284 7.45 14.57 20.80
CA ILE A 284 5.99 14.70 20.73
C ILE A 284 5.31 13.34 20.78
N ALA A 285 5.72 12.39 19.94
CA ALA A 285 5.12 11.06 19.89
C ALA A 285 5.24 10.31 21.21
N LYS A 286 6.33 10.57 21.96
CA LYS A 286 6.55 10.02 23.30
C LYS A 286 5.51 10.49 24.34
N GLN A 287 4.91 11.65 24.14
CA GLN A 287 3.87 12.19 25.03
C GLN A 287 2.47 11.70 24.63
N MET A 288 2.33 11.06 23.47
CA MET A 288 1.05 10.52 23.03
C MET A 288 0.81 9.17 23.71
N PRO A 289 -0.46 8.84 24.03
CA PRO A 289 -0.81 7.55 24.58
C PRO A 289 -0.40 6.38 23.68
N ILE A 290 0.00 5.28 24.33
CA ILE A 290 0.07 3.94 23.74
C ILE A 290 -1.08 3.15 24.35
N GLU A 291 -1.86 2.48 23.51
CA GLU A 291 -2.93 1.59 23.97
C GLU A 291 -2.47 0.14 23.79
N ASP A 292 -2.53 -0.64 24.85
CA ASP A 292 -2.22 -2.06 24.88
C ASP A 292 -3.41 -2.86 25.42
N ASP A 293 -3.87 -3.83 24.65
CA ASP A 293 -4.89 -4.77 25.10
C ASP A 293 -4.28 -5.83 26.03
N VAL A 294 -5.03 -6.27 27.04
CA VAL A 294 -4.61 -7.32 27.97
C VAL A 294 -4.31 -8.66 27.29
N LEU A 295 -4.85 -8.88 26.08
CA LEU A 295 -4.59 -10.05 25.23
C LEU A 295 -3.67 -9.72 24.05
N THR A 296 -2.91 -8.63 24.11
CA THR A 296 -1.95 -8.33 23.05
C THR A 296 -0.83 -9.38 23.02
N ASN A 297 -0.39 -9.73 21.81
CA ASN A 297 0.77 -10.57 21.56
C ASN A 297 1.99 -9.77 21.07
N VAL A 298 1.92 -8.44 21.14
CA VAL A 298 3.01 -7.56 20.70
C VAL A 298 4.08 -7.47 21.78
N LEU A 299 5.33 -7.76 21.39
CA LEU A 299 6.50 -7.68 22.26
C LEU A 299 7.49 -6.65 21.72
N VAL A 300 7.74 -5.60 22.50
CA VAL A 300 8.74 -4.57 22.17
C VAL A 300 10.04 -4.88 22.90
N LYS A 301 11.11 -5.21 22.17
CA LYS A 301 12.39 -5.58 22.80
C LYS A 301 13.20 -4.38 23.31
N ARG A 302 13.17 -3.26 22.57
CA ARG A 302 13.97 -2.08 22.91
C ARG A 302 13.23 -0.79 22.55
N VAL A 303 13.11 0.10 23.53
CA VAL A 303 12.63 1.48 23.34
C VAL A 303 13.84 2.40 23.38
N LEU A 304 14.13 3.06 22.26
CA LEU A 304 15.20 4.05 22.17
C LEU A 304 14.61 5.45 22.37
N LYS A 305 15.34 6.29 23.11
CA LYS A 305 15.03 7.70 23.27
C LYS A 305 15.74 8.47 22.15
N ASP A 306 15.12 9.52 21.63
CA ASP A 306 15.88 10.52 20.86
C ASP A 306 16.91 11.17 21.79
N ASP A 307 18.13 11.32 21.28
CA ASP A 307 19.19 12.13 21.89
C ASP A 307 18.84 13.63 21.80
#